data_AF-A0A5J4WBM0-F1
#
_entry.id   AF-A0A5J4WBM0-F1
#
_cell.length_a   1.000
_cell.length_b   1.000
_cell.length_c   1.000
_cell.angle_alpha   90.00
_cell.angle_beta   90.00
_cell.angle_gamma   90.00
#
_symmetry.space_group_name_H-M   'P 1'
#
loop_
_entity.id
_entity.type
_entity.pdbx_description
1 polymer ?
#
loop_
_entity_poly.entity_id
_entity_poly.type
_entity_poly.pdbx_seq_one_letter_code
_entity_poly.pdbx_strand_id
1 'polypeptide(L)'
;MIAQKLVKVVCDAVPGADKFITIPQIQIFLQQLQKKTELHVEEAMRAIILLQRFIAKQQKKNAQVIRVSNVGTLIIVSFILAMKLSQEKTRKNIFFANMFGIHLGHLNRSEISFLLIIDFELWADIENYSILEEIPQINETIITQ
;
A
#
# COMPACT_ATOMS: atom_id res chain seq x y z
N MET A 1 -2.00 2.65 -14.37
CA MET A 1 -3.15 3.00 -13.51
C MET A 1 -2.90 2.84 -12.01
N ILE A 2 -2.66 1.63 -11.46
CA ILE A 2 -2.43 1.44 -10.00
C ILE A 2 -1.26 2.28 -9.47
N ALA A 3 -0.11 2.24 -10.15
CA ALA A 3 1.07 3.01 -9.75
C ALA A 3 0.79 4.53 -9.73
N GLN A 4 0.12 5.06 -10.75
CA GLN A 4 -0.29 6.47 -10.81
C GLN A 4 -1.22 6.83 -9.66
N LYS A 5 -2.20 5.98 -9.35
CA LYS A 5 -3.14 6.20 -8.24
C LYS A 5 -2.41 6.24 -6.90
N LEU A 6 -1.49 5.30 -6.67
CA LEU A 6 -0.70 5.25 -5.44
C LEU A 6 0.21 6.48 -5.30
N VAL A 7 0.91 6.88 -6.36
CA VAL A 7 1.73 8.10 -6.37
C VAL A 7 0.87 9.33 -6.05
N LYS A 8 -0.30 9.46 -6.70
CA LYS A 8 -1.23 10.56 -6.43
C LYS A 8 -1.65 10.61 -4.95
N VAL A 9 -2.12 9.48 -4.40
CA VAL A 9 -2.53 9.39 -2.99
C VAL A 9 -1.41 9.83 -2.04
N VAL A 10 -0.18 9.43 -2.34
CA VAL A 10 0.99 9.74 -1.49
C VAL A 10 1.39 11.21 -1.62
N CYS A 11 1.53 11.72 -2.84
CA CYS A 11 2.01 13.08 -3.08
C CYS A 11 0.98 14.14 -2.65
N ASP A 12 -0.32 13.85 -2.78
CA ASP A 12 -1.37 14.74 -2.27
C ASP A 12 -1.35 14.83 -0.73
N ALA A 13 -0.93 13.76 -0.04
CA ALA A 13 -0.91 13.68 1.42
C ALA A 13 0.42 14.12 2.06
N VAL A 14 1.53 14.05 1.33
CA VAL A 14 2.88 14.27 1.88
C VAL A 14 3.66 15.23 0.97
N PRO A 15 3.67 16.54 1.28
CA PRO A 15 4.44 17.52 0.53
C PRO A 15 5.92 17.14 0.44
N GLY A 16 6.47 17.15 -0.78
CA GLY A 16 7.87 16.79 -1.05
C GLY A 16 8.13 15.29 -1.26
N ALA A 17 7.11 14.42 -1.15
CA ALA A 17 7.26 13.00 -1.45
C ALA A 17 7.46 12.72 -2.94
N ASP A 18 7.04 13.62 -3.82
CA ASP A 18 7.20 13.56 -5.29
C ASP A 18 8.67 13.46 -5.73
N LYS A 19 9.61 13.93 -4.90
CA LYS A 19 11.05 13.79 -5.13
C LYS A 19 11.56 12.35 -4.98
N PHE A 20 10.81 11.48 -4.30
CA PHE A 20 11.25 10.13 -3.93
C PHE A 20 10.25 9.04 -4.31
N ILE A 21 8.99 9.39 -4.54
CA ILE A 21 7.89 8.48 -4.86
C ILE A 21 7.39 8.80 -6.26
N THR A 22 8.02 8.18 -7.25
CA THR A 22 7.70 8.36 -8.67
C THR A 22 6.96 7.15 -9.24
N ILE A 23 6.26 7.34 -10.36
CA ILE A 23 5.55 6.26 -11.05
C ILE A 23 6.49 5.10 -11.41
N PRO A 24 7.69 5.30 -11.99
CA PRO A 24 8.60 4.21 -12.30
C PRO A 24 9.06 3.43 -11.07
N GLN A 25 9.35 4.11 -9.95
CA GLN A 25 9.75 3.45 -8.71
C GLN A 25 8.62 2.58 -8.14
N ILE A 26 7.39 3.10 -8.17
CA ILE A 26 6.21 2.33 -7.74
C ILE A 26 5.93 1.15 -8.69
N GLN A 27 6.14 1.29 -10.00
CA GLN A 27 6.02 0.16 -10.93
C GLN A 27 7.02 -0.93 -10.60
N ILE A 28 8.29 -0.59 -10.35
CA ILE A 28 9.32 -1.55 -9.93
C ILE A 28 8.92 -2.24 -8.63
N PHE A 29 8.44 -1.48 -7.64
CA PHE A 29 7.95 -2.01 -6.37
C PHE A 29 6.80 -3.03 -6.57
N LEU A 30 5.80 -2.68 -7.38
CA LEU A 30 4.66 -3.56 -7.68
C LEU A 30 5.10 -4.83 -8.42
N GLN A 31 5.98 -4.71 -9.40
CA GLN A 31 6.54 -5.85 -10.13
C GLN A 31 7.33 -6.78 -9.21
N GLN A 32 8.09 -6.22 -8.25
CA GLN A 32 8.82 -7.03 -7.27
C GLN A 32 7.87 -7.80 -6.35
N LEU A 33 6.78 -7.17 -5.89
CA LEU A 33 5.75 -7.86 -5.11
C LEU A 33 5.08 -8.95 -5.93
N GLN A 34 4.59 -8.63 -7.13
CA GLN A 34 3.95 -9.61 -8.01
C GLN A 34 4.82 -10.84 -8.24
N LYS A 35 6.12 -10.66 -8.55
CA LYS A 35 7.04 -11.77 -8.79
C LYS A 35 7.36 -12.61 -7.54
N LYS A 36 7.30 -12.03 -6.34
CA LYS A 36 7.77 -12.69 -5.11
C LYS A 36 6.65 -13.17 -4.20
N THR A 37 5.44 -12.63 -4.35
CA THR A 37 4.30 -12.88 -3.46
C THR A 37 2.99 -13.10 -4.18
N GLU A 38 3.02 -13.16 -5.53
CA GLU A 38 1.82 -13.36 -6.34
C GLU A 38 0.77 -12.27 -6.08
N LEU A 39 1.22 -11.01 -5.93
CA LEU A 39 0.34 -9.87 -5.70
C LEU A 39 -0.74 -9.76 -6.79
N HIS A 40 -1.99 -9.78 -6.36
CA HIS A 40 -3.15 -9.59 -7.23
C HIS A 40 -3.60 -8.12 -7.29
N VAL A 41 -4.36 -7.76 -8.34
CA VAL A 41 -4.88 -6.39 -8.53
C VAL A 41 -5.75 -5.97 -7.35
N GLU A 42 -6.64 -6.85 -6.91
CA GLU A 42 -7.54 -6.57 -5.78
C GLU A 42 -6.79 -6.25 -4.49
N GLU A 43 -5.66 -6.91 -4.26
CA GLU A 43 -4.80 -6.67 -3.09
C GLU A 43 -4.11 -5.32 -3.21
N ALA A 44 -3.60 -4.98 -4.40
CA ALA A 44 -3.03 -3.67 -4.65
C ALA A 44 -4.06 -2.54 -4.47
N MET A 45 -5.31 -2.77 -4.92
CA MET A 45 -6.43 -1.85 -4.71
C MET A 45 -6.77 -1.70 -3.23
N ARG A 46 -6.90 -2.81 -2.51
CA ARG A 46 -7.12 -2.83 -1.06
C ARG A 46 -6.02 -2.11 -0.31
N ALA A 47 -4.76 -2.28 -0.71
CA ALA A 47 -3.61 -1.60 -0.11
C ALA A 47 -3.69 -0.07 -0.27
N ILE A 48 -4.12 0.42 -1.43
CA ILE A 48 -4.35 1.86 -1.67
C ILE A 48 -5.48 2.38 -0.78
N ILE A 49 -6.59 1.63 -0.68
CA ILE A 49 -7.73 1.98 0.18
C ILE A 49 -7.30 2.08 1.65
N LEU A 50 -6.55 1.08 2.14
CA LEU A 50 -6.02 1.08 3.51
C LEU A 50 -5.10 2.28 3.75
N LEU A 51 -4.25 2.64 2.79
CA LEU A 51 -3.37 3.81 2.90
C LEU A 51 -4.17 5.13 2.92
N GLN A 52 -5.19 5.27 2.08
CA GLN A 52 -6.09 6.44 2.11
C GLN A 52 -6.82 6.55 3.46
N ARG A 53 -7.31 5.43 4.00
CA ARG A 53 -7.95 5.36 5.32
C ARG A 53 -6.98 5.79 6.42
N PHE A 54 -5.74 5.30 6.38
CA PHE A 54 -4.69 5.71 7.30
C PHE A 54 -4.49 7.22 7.26
N ILE A 55 -4.30 7.80 6.06
CA ILE A 55 -4.10 9.23 5.85
C ILE A 55 -5.26 10.05 6.44
N ALA A 56 -6.51 9.66 6.16
CA ALA A 56 -7.69 10.36 6.67
C ALA A 56 -7.80 10.25 8.20
N LYS A 57 -7.55 9.08 8.77
CA LYS A 57 -7.72 8.84 10.22
C LYS A 57 -6.64 9.49 11.06
N GLN A 58 -5.37 9.49 10.62
CA GLN A 58 -4.33 10.20 11.37
C GLN A 58 -4.59 11.72 11.45
N GLN A 59 -5.21 12.31 10.42
CA GLN A 59 -5.60 13.73 10.42
C GLN A 59 -6.73 13.96 11.42
N LYS A 60 -7.78 13.14 11.40
CA LYS A 60 -8.89 13.21 12.36
C LYS A 60 -8.44 13.05 13.81
N LYS A 61 -7.44 12.20 14.05
CA LYS A 61 -6.84 11.96 15.38
C LYS A 61 -5.78 12.98 15.78
N ASN A 62 -5.47 13.95 14.92
CA ASN A 62 -4.37 14.91 15.09
C ASN A 62 -3.02 14.26 15.44
N ALA A 63 -2.76 13.05 14.93
CA ALA A 63 -1.54 12.30 15.22
C ALA A 63 -0.35 12.75 14.35
N GLN A 64 -0.63 13.23 13.13
CA GLN A 64 0.34 13.79 12.16
C GLN A 64 1.64 12.97 12.02
N VAL A 65 1.50 11.65 11.88
CA VAL A 65 2.64 10.73 11.87
C VAL A 65 3.24 10.51 10.49
N ILE A 66 2.49 10.79 9.41
CA ILE A 66 3.02 10.61 8.05
C ILE A 66 4.07 11.68 7.72
N ARG A 67 5.21 11.26 7.19
CA ARG A 67 6.31 12.15 6.78
C ARG A 67 7.01 11.57 5.56
N VAL A 68 7.75 12.41 4.85
CA VAL A 68 8.59 11.97 3.71
C VAL A 68 9.54 10.84 4.11
N SER A 69 10.09 10.87 5.34
CA SER A 69 11.04 9.87 5.83
C SER A 69 10.44 8.49 6.13
N ASN A 70 9.12 8.36 6.30
CA ASN A 70 8.48 7.08 6.63
C ASN A 70 7.43 6.61 5.62
N VAL A 71 7.08 7.43 4.62
CA VAL A 71 6.01 7.11 3.66
C VAL A 71 6.27 5.83 2.88
N GLY A 72 7.52 5.54 2.50
CA GLY A 72 7.88 4.28 1.84
C GLY A 72 7.57 3.05 2.71
N THR A 73 7.82 3.13 4.02
CA THR A 73 7.48 2.04 4.95
C THR A 73 5.97 1.90 5.11
N LEU A 74 5.22 3.00 5.12
CA LEU A 74 3.75 2.97 5.20
C LEU A 74 3.11 2.35 3.95
N ILE A 75 3.67 2.63 2.75
CA ILE A 75 3.29 1.95 1.51
C ILE A 75 3.53 0.45 1.64
N ILE A 76 4.73 0.03 2.06
CA ILE A 76 5.05 -1.39 2.23
C ILE A 76 4.06 -2.07 3.20
N VAL A 77 3.79 -1.44 4.34
CA VAL A 77 2.86 -1.96 5.35
C VAL A 77 1.44 -2.10 4.79
N SER A 78 0.92 -1.15 4.01
CA SER A 78 -0.44 -1.25 3.47
C SER A 78 -0.58 -2.43 2.50
N PHE A 79 0.45 -2.72 1.71
CA PHE A 79 0.48 -3.90 0.83
C PHE A 79 0.59 -5.20 1.61
N ILE A 80 1.43 -5.25 2.65
CA ILE A 80 1.53 -6.42 3.53
C ILE A 80 0.17 -6.74 4.15
N LEU A 81 -0.51 -5.73 4.69
CA LEU A 81 -1.83 -5.90 5.29
C LEU A 81 -2.86 -6.40 4.26
N ALA A 82 -2.89 -5.82 3.05
CA ALA A 82 -3.81 -6.26 2.01
C ALA A 82 -3.60 -7.73 1.62
N MET A 83 -2.36 -8.16 1.39
CA MET A 83 -2.06 -9.57 1.11
C MET A 83 -2.42 -10.46 2.29
N LYS A 84 -2.10 -10.04 3.53
CA LYS A 84 -2.43 -10.80 4.74
C LYS A 84 -3.93 -11.07 4.92
N LEU A 85 -4.77 -10.17 4.43
CA LEU A 85 -6.22 -10.27 4.51
C LEU A 85 -6.83 -11.12 3.39
N SER A 86 -6.13 -11.26 2.26
CA SER A 86 -6.68 -11.81 1.03
C SER A 86 -6.13 -13.20 0.66
N GLN A 87 -4.87 -13.51 0.99
CA GLN A 87 -4.28 -14.81 0.62
C GLN A 87 -4.49 -15.85 1.72
N GLU A 88 -4.75 -17.09 1.34
CA GLU A 88 -4.88 -18.22 2.29
C GLU A 88 -3.58 -18.49 3.05
N LYS A 89 -2.43 -18.32 2.38
CA LYS A 89 -1.09 -18.54 2.95
C LYS A 89 -0.20 -17.35 2.68
N THR A 90 -0.03 -16.51 3.69
CA THR A 90 0.68 -15.24 3.56
C THR A 90 2.10 -15.36 4.11
N ARG A 91 3.03 -14.61 3.51
CA ARG A 91 4.42 -14.58 3.98
C ARG A 91 4.51 -13.87 5.33
N LYS A 92 5.41 -14.32 6.20
CA LYS A 92 5.71 -13.66 7.49
C LYS A 92 6.46 -12.35 7.28
N ASN A 93 6.38 -11.42 8.22
CA ASN A 93 7.07 -10.12 8.11
C ASN A 93 8.58 -10.21 7.89
N ILE A 94 9.26 -11.26 8.38
CA ILE A 94 10.69 -11.47 8.11
C ILE A 94 11.00 -11.58 6.62
N PHE A 95 10.09 -12.15 5.83
CA PHE A 95 10.24 -12.22 4.38
C PHE A 95 10.25 -10.81 3.76
N PHE A 96 9.28 -9.98 4.13
CA PHE A 96 9.17 -8.61 3.63
C PHE A 96 10.29 -7.70 4.14
N ALA A 97 10.68 -7.87 5.40
CA ALA A 97 11.83 -7.20 6.01
C ALA A 97 13.11 -7.45 5.19
N ASN A 98 13.38 -8.72 4.86
CA ASN A 98 14.52 -9.08 4.01
C ASN A 98 14.37 -8.56 2.58
N MET A 99 13.17 -8.62 2.01
CA MET A 99 12.89 -8.18 0.64
C MET A 99 13.17 -6.68 0.43
N PHE A 100 12.82 -5.84 1.41
CA PHE A 100 12.94 -4.39 1.30
C PHE A 100 14.09 -3.79 2.11
N GLY A 101 14.93 -4.62 2.74
CA GLY A 101 16.05 -4.16 3.57
C GLY A 101 15.61 -3.38 4.82
N ILE A 102 14.44 -3.71 5.39
CA ILE A 102 13.89 -3.07 6.58
C ILE A 102 14.17 -3.97 7.79
N HIS A 103 14.63 -3.38 8.90
CA HIS A 103 14.77 -4.13 10.14
C HIS A 103 13.43 -4.70 10.60
N LEU A 104 13.35 -6.01 10.88
CA LEU A 104 12.09 -6.71 11.24
C LEU A 104 11.32 -6.01 12.37
N GLY A 105 12.03 -5.61 13.44
CA GLY A 105 11.41 -4.92 14.57
C GLY A 105 10.82 -3.54 14.18
N HIS A 106 11.39 -2.88 13.17
CA HIS A 106 10.82 -1.63 12.66
C HIS A 106 9.55 -1.93 11.86
N LEU A 107 9.60 -2.90 10.94
CA LEU A 107 8.44 -3.29 10.14
C LEU A 107 7.25 -3.73 11.01
N ASN A 108 7.49 -4.58 12.01
CA ASN A 108 6.44 -5.03 12.94
C ASN A 108 5.82 -3.86 13.71
N ARG A 109 6.63 -2.92 14.20
CA ARG A 109 6.12 -1.73 14.89
C ARG A 109 5.30 -0.85 13.95
N SER A 110 5.78 -0.61 12.74
CA SER A 110 5.06 0.16 11.73
C SER A 110 3.73 -0.49 11.36
N GLU A 111 3.67 -1.82 11.25
CA GLU A 111 2.41 -2.55 11.01
C GLU A 111 1.40 -2.36 12.14
N ILE A 112 1.80 -2.55 13.40
CA ILE A 112 0.91 -2.35 14.54
C ILE A 112 0.47 -0.89 14.67
N SER A 113 1.39 0.07 14.51
CA SER A 113 1.04 1.50 14.52
C SER A 113 0.06 1.85 13.40
N PHE A 114 0.21 1.25 12.22
CA PHE A 114 -0.72 1.43 11.12
C PHE A 114 -2.13 0.96 11.51
N LEU A 115 -2.24 -0.27 12.03
CA LEU A 115 -3.51 -0.85 12.48
C LEU A 115 -4.20 0.00 13.55
N LEU A 116 -3.45 0.48 14.54
CA LEU A 116 -3.96 1.36 15.59
C LEU A 116 -4.49 2.69 15.04
N ILE A 117 -3.80 3.26 14.05
CA ILE A 117 -4.26 4.51 13.43
C ILE A 117 -5.57 4.30 12.68
N ILE A 118 -5.72 3.17 11.97
CA ILE A 118 -6.97 2.86 11.26
C ILE A 118 -8.08 2.27 12.16
N ASP A 119 -7.86 2.15 13.48
CA ASP A 119 -8.77 1.48 14.43
C ASP A 119 -9.12 0.05 14.03
N PHE A 120 -8.16 -0.67 13.44
CA PHE A 120 -8.37 -2.00 12.89
C PHE A 120 -9.52 -2.10 11.87
N GLU A 121 -9.98 -0.98 11.30
CA GLU A 121 -10.94 -0.99 10.19
C GLU A 121 -10.23 -1.51 8.94
N LEU A 122 -10.24 -2.83 8.77
CA LEU A 122 -9.57 -3.54 7.67
C LEU A 122 -10.53 -3.88 6.54
N TRP A 123 -11.84 -3.81 6.79
CA TRP A 123 -12.86 -4.04 5.78
C TRP A 123 -12.77 -2.96 4.71
N ALA A 124 -12.60 -3.39 3.46
CA ALA A 124 -12.55 -2.51 2.30
C ALA A 124 -13.29 -3.24 1.19
N ASP A 125 -14.56 -2.89 1.00
CA ASP A 125 -15.28 -3.32 -0.20
C ASP A 125 -14.72 -2.54 -1.37
N ILE A 126 -14.08 -3.25 -2.30
CA ILE A 126 -13.54 -2.69 -3.53
C ILE A 126 -14.69 -2.10 -4.36
N GLU A 127 -15.90 -2.67 -4.24
CA GLU A 127 -17.14 -2.21 -4.88
C GLU A 127 -17.62 -0.83 -4.39
N ASN A 128 -17.36 -0.48 -3.13
CA ASN A 128 -17.79 0.80 -2.54
C ASN A 128 -16.84 1.97 -2.85
N TYR A 129 -15.67 1.67 -3.39
CA TYR A 129 -14.79 2.67 -3.95
C TYR A 129 -15.05 2.72 -5.46
N SER A 130 -15.48 3.87 -5.99
CA SER A 130 -15.78 4.15 -7.41
C SER A 130 -14.58 3.97 -8.38
N ILE A 131 -13.67 3.06 -8.08
CA ILE A 131 -12.42 2.82 -8.81
C ILE A 131 -12.65 1.86 -9.99
N LEU A 132 -13.81 1.19 -10.05
CA LEU A 132 -14.14 0.26 -11.13
C LEU A 132 -14.78 0.94 -12.36
N GLU A 133 -15.26 2.18 -12.27
CA GLU A 133 -15.90 2.86 -13.42
C GLU A 133 -14.90 3.38 -14.47
N GLU A 134 -13.59 3.32 -14.22
CA GLU A 134 -12.55 3.77 -15.16
C GLU A 134 -11.71 2.63 -15.77
N ILE A 135 -12.04 1.35 -15.52
CA ILE A 135 -11.24 0.21 -16.01
C ILE A 135 -12.02 -0.55 -17.10
N PRO A 136 -11.70 -0.39 -18.40
CA PRO A 136 -12.21 -1.30 -19.42
C PRO A 136 -11.66 -2.69 -19.11
N GLN A 137 -12.50 -3.73 -19.17
CA GLN A 137 -12.17 -5.11 -18.83
C GLN A 137 -10.77 -5.52 -19.34
N ILE A 138 -9.81 -5.67 -18.41
CA ILE A 138 -8.43 -6.05 -18.73
C ILE A 138 -8.31 -7.56 -18.61
N ASN A 139 -8.18 -8.21 -19.76
CA ASN A 139 -7.66 -9.57 -19.91
C ASN A 139 -6.36 -9.72 -19.09
N GLU A 140 -6.19 -10.88 -18.47
CA GLU A 140 -5.06 -11.30 -17.62
C GLU A 140 -3.67 -11.06 -18.26
N THR A 141 -3.18 -9.83 -18.29
CA THR A 141 -1.76 -9.48 -18.43
C THR A 141 -1.57 -8.07 -17.90
N ILE A 142 -1.44 -7.97 -16.59
CA ILE A 142 -1.30 -6.69 -15.91
C ILE A 142 0.15 -6.23 -16.09
N ILE A 143 0.32 -5.00 -16.60
CA ILE A 143 1.59 -4.25 -16.69
C ILE A 143 2.53 -4.63 -17.84
N THR A 144 2.06 -4.52 -19.08
CA THR A 144 2.94 -4.08 -20.19
C THR A 144 2.15 -3.18 -21.12
N GLN A 145 2.24 -1.87 -20.86
CA GLN A 145 2.36 -0.76 -21.80
C GLN A 145 2.39 0.56 -21.01
#